data_AF-A0A8C8HZE4-F1
#
_entry.id   AF-A0A8C8HZE4-F1
#
_cell.length_a   1.000
_cell.length_b   1.000
_cell.length_c   1.000
_cell.angle_alpha   90.00
_cell.angle_beta   90.00
_cell.angle_gamma   90.00
#
_symmetry.space_group_name_H-M   'P 1'
#
loop_
_entity.id
_entity.type
_entity.pdbx_description
1 polymer ?
#
loop_
_entity_poly.entity_id
_entity_poly.type
_entity_poly.pdbx_seq_one_letter_code
_entity_poly.pdbx_strand_id
1 'polypeptide(L)'
;MAQQNPEKVKKLVVLTARVHPGESPASFICQGVIDFLVSQHPVAQTLRDHVIFKIVPMLNPDGVYLGNYRCSLMGFDLNRHWQEPSPWAHPTLHAVKQLIVQLSQDPVGLEFYIDVHAHSTMMNGFMYGNVFEEEERVQRQAVFPRLLCQNAPDFSFSNTSFNRDVVKAGTGRRFLGGLLDDTSYCYTLEVSFYSYMAAGSTSPVPYTEDTYMKLGRNVARTFLDYYRHNNFIDDNKLQISNHINSMEVLSQGRQGNGNGNGRTSGSERRAERKNQSITGEY
;
A
#
# COMPACT_ATOMS: atom_id res chain seq x y z
N MET A 1 34.24 2.52 10.65
CA MET A 1 33.91 2.45 9.21
C MET A 1 32.63 1.66 9.08
N ALA A 2 31.53 2.28 8.65
CA ALA A 2 30.29 1.56 8.42
C ALA A 2 30.54 0.53 7.31
N GLN A 3 30.36 -0.74 7.62
CA GLN A 3 30.41 -1.83 6.67
C GLN A 3 29.32 -1.56 5.63
N GLN A 4 29.71 -1.14 4.42
CA GLN A 4 28.80 -1.09 3.28
C GLN A 4 28.37 -2.53 3.03
N ASN A 5 27.16 -2.87 3.46
CA ASN A 5 26.49 -4.08 3.02
C ASN A 5 26.45 -4.03 1.49
N PRO A 6 26.76 -5.13 0.77
CA PRO A 6 26.49 -5.18 -0.67
C PRO A 6 25.03 -4.76 -0.86
N GLU A 7 24.78 -3.75 -1.71
CA GLU A 7 23.43 -3.23 -1.91
C GLU A 7 22.52 -4.41 -2.23
N LYS A 8 21.60 -4.72 -1.30
CA LYS A 8 20.60 -5.75 -1.53
C LYS A 8 19.86 -5.35 -2.80
N VAL A 9 19.83 -6.25 -3.79
CA VAL A 9 19.00 -6.06 -4.99
C VAL A 9 17.58 -5.76 -4.50
N LYS A 10 17.03 -4.63 -4.93
CA LYS A 10 15.67 -4.22 -4.59
C LYS A 10 14.74 -4.42 -5.78
N LYS A 11 13.43 -4.36 -5.53
CA LYS A 11 12.40 -4.21 -6.55
C LYS A 11 11.76 -2.84 -6.48
N LEU A 12 11.22 -2.37 -7.59
CA LEU A 12 10.61 -1.05 -7.65
C LEU A 12 9.11 -1.14 -7.94
N VAL A 13 8.34 -0.42 -7.14
CA VAL A 13 6.89 -0.27 -7.26
C VAL A 13 6.57 1.22 -7.43
N VAL A 14 5.86 1.58 -8.49
CA VAL A 14 5.28 2.91 -8.69
C VAL A 14 3.77 2.85 -8.40
N LEU A 15 3.30 3.79 -7.59
CA LEU A 15 1.87 3.99 -7.31
C LEU A 15 1.47 5.43 -7.62
N THR A 16 0.41 5.61 -8.40
CA THR A 16 -0.19 6.92 -8.68
C THR A 16 -1.63 6.94 -8.20
N ALA A 17 -2.15 8.12 -7.84
CA ALA A 17 -3.54 8.30 -7.45
C ALA A 17 -4.09 9.66 -7.90
N ARG A 18 -5.42 9.81 -7.89
CA ARG A 18 -6.16 11.06 -8.19
C ARG A 18 -5.77 11.71 -9.51
N VAL A 19 -5.74 10.92 -10.59
CA VAL A 19 -5.70 11.49 -11.94
C VAL A 19 -7.04 12.14 -12.31
N HIS A 20 -8.16 11.51 -11.91
CA HIS A 20 -9.46 12.16 -11.91
C HIS A 20 -9.69 12.81 -10.55
N PRO A 21 -10.00 14.11 -10.49
CA PRO A 21 -10.04 14.81 -9.22
C PRO A 21 -11.20 14.42 -8.30
N GLY A 22 -12.36 14.04 -8.82
CA GLY A 22 -13.54 13.68 -8.03
C GLY A 22 -13.43 12.33 -7.33
N GLU A 23 -12.40 11.54 -7.64
CA GLU A 23 -12.20 10.20 -7.10
C GLU A 23 -11.47 10.24 -5.74
N SER A 24 -12.05 10.96 -4.78
CA SER A 24 -11.49 11.10 -3.43
C SER A 24 -11.16 9.80 -2.69
N PRO A 25 -11.86 8.67 -2.87
CA PRO A 25 -11.45 7.38 -2.31
C PRO A 25 -9.99 7.01 -2.60
N ALA A 26 -9.48 7.37 -3.79
CA ALA A 26 -8.10 7.08 -4.17
C ALA A 26 -7.07 7.77 -3.26
N SER A 27 -7.38 8.95 -2.72
CA SER A 27 -6.52 9.64 -1.75
C SER A 27 -6.43 8.88 -0.44
N PHE A 28 -7.55 8.37 0.07
CA PHE A 28 -7.57 7.61 1.33
C PHE A 28 -6.87 6.26 1.19
N ILE A 29 -7.04 5.57 0.05
CA ILE A 29 -6.25 4.37 -0.25
C ILE A 29 -4.75 4.71 -0.28
N CYS A 30 -4.36 5.76 -0.99
CA CYS A 30 -2.97 6.18 -1.07
C CYS A 30 -2.39 6.57 0.30
N GLN A 31 -3.17 7.26 1.13
CA GLN A 31 -2.82 7.59 2.51
C GLN A 31 -2.57 6.32 3.33
N GLY A 32 -3.47 5.34 3.25
CA GLY A 32 -3.32 4.06 3.93
C GLY A 32 -2.08 3.27 3.50
N VAL A 33 -1.71 3.32 2.21
CA VAL A 33 -0.45 2.76 1.71
C VAL A 33 0.74 3.46 2.36
N ILE A 34 0.78 4.80 2.30
CA ILE A 34 1.90 5.60 2.82
C ILE A 34 2.06 5.38 4.33
N ASP A 35 0.98 5.53 5.09
CA ASP A 35 0.99 5.40 6.56
C ASP A 35 1.51 4.03 6.99
N PHE A 36 1.09 2.96 6.31
CA PHE A 36 1.63 1.64 6.58
C PHE A 36 3.11 1.54 6.25
N LEU A 37 3.50 1.98 5.05
CA LEU A 37 4.88 1.89 4.57
C LEU A 37 5.86 2.74 5.37
N VAL A 38 5.44 3.79 6.06
CA VAL A 38 6.31 4.60 6.95
C VAL A 38 6.23 4.17 8.42
N SER A 39 5.31 3.28 8.78
CA SER A 39 5.15 2.80 10.15
C SER A 39 6.32 1.92 10.64
N GLN A 40 6.31 1.66 11.94
CA GLN A 40 7.22 0.72 12.61
C GLN A 40 6.76 -0.74 12.52
N HIS A 41 5.74 -1.05 11.70
CA HIS A 41 5.27 -2.41 11.55
C HIS A 41 6.38 -3.30 10.93
N PRO A 42 6.67 -4.52 11.46
CA PRO A 42 7.77 -5.36 10.97
C PRO A 42 7.70 -5.69 9.47
N VAL A 43 6.48 -5.91 8.95
CA VAL A 43 6.23 -6.08 7.50
C VAL A 43 6.65 -4.85 6.72
N ALA A 44 6.33 -3.64 7.18
CA ALA A 44 6.70 -2.40 6.50
C ALA A 44 8.22 -2.19 6.50
N GLN A 45 8.90 -2.49 7.61
CA GLN A 45 10.36 -2.47 7.70
C GLN A 45 10.99 -3.45 6.69
N THR A 46 10.49 -4.69 6.64
CA THR A 46 10.96 -5.70 5.68
C THR A 46 10.75 -5.27 4.24
N LEU A 47 9.62 -4.63 3.94
CA LEU A 47 9.36 -4.10 2.61
C LEU A 47 10.33 -2.97 2.26
N ARG A 48 10.61 -2.02 3.16
CA ARG A 48 11.60 -0.93 2.92
C ARG A 48 13.02 -1.45 2.67
N ASP A 49 13.36 -2.60 3.24
CA ASP A 49 14.66 -3.25 3.03
C ASP A 49 14.83 -3.85 1.63
N HIS A 50 13.75 -4.28 0.97
CA HIS A 50 13.79 -5.05 -0.27
C HIS A 50 13.07 -4.37 -1.44
N VAL A 51 12.24 -3.37 -1.18
CA VAL A 51 11.35 -2.75 -2.17
C VAL A 51 11.44 -1.23 -2.06
N ILE A 52 11.60 -0.58 -3.19
CA ILE A 52 11.52 0.86 -3.34
C ILE A 52 10.11 1.19 -3.80
N PHE A 53 9.41 2.03 -3.03
CA PHE A 53 8.11 2.56 -3.41
C PHE A 53 8.26 4.01 -3.88
N LYS A 54 7.77 4.29 -5.09
CA LYS A 54 7.67 5.64 -5.66
C LYS A 54 6.19 5.99 -5.76
N ILE A 55 5.74 6.89 -4.90
CA ILE A 55 4.31 7.19 -4.74
C ILE A 55 4.05 8.63 -5.17
N VAL A 56 3.11 8.81 -6.10
CA VAL A 56 2.58 10.11 -6.51
C VAL A 56 1.12 10.19 -6.02
N PRO A 57 0.87 10.81 -4.86
CA PRO A 57 -0.43 10.74 -4.19
C PRO A 57 -1.54 11.49 -4.92
N MET A 58 -1.17 12.41 -5.82
CA MET A 58 -2.12 13.22 -6.56
C MET A 58 -1.57 13.67 -7.90
N LEU A 59 -2.13 13.13 -8.99
CA LEU A 59 -1.76 13.52 -10.35
C LEU A 59 -2.43 14.80 -10.83
N ASN A 60 -3.56 15.20 -10.24
CA ASN A 60 -4.35 16.34 -10.69
C ASN A 60 -4.71 17.32 -9.56
N PRO A 61 -3.70 17.96 -8.90
CA PRO A 61 -3.94 18.86 -7.78
C PRO A 61 -4.82 20.06 -8.15
N ASP A 62 -4.64 20.64 -9.33
CA ASP A 62 -5.45 21.80 -9.77
C ASP A 62 -6.93 21.43 -9.93
N GLY A 63 -7.21 20.29 -10.57
CA GLY A 63 -8.57 19.81 -10.71
C GLY A 63 -9.22 19.51 -9.35
N VAL A 64 -8.44 19.06 -8.36
CA VAL A 64 -8.94 18.80 -7.00
C VAL A 64 -9.29 20.11 -6.33
N TYR A 65 -8.40 21.10 -6.39
CA TYR A 65 -8.61 22.42 -5.81
C TYR A 65 -9.87 23.11 -6.37
N LEU A 66 -10.12 22.95 -7.68
CA LEU A 66 -11.30 23.52 -8.35
C LEU A 66 -12.60 22.74 -8.13
N GLY A 67 -12.55 21.56 -7.52
CA GLY A 67 -13.74 20.71 -7.37
C GLY A 67 -14.21 20.05 -8.67
N ASN A 68 -13.31 19.86 -9.64
CA ASN A 68 -13.63 19.11 -10.86
C ASN A 68 -13.92 17.64 -10.52
N TYR A 69 -14.74 16.98 -11.33
CA TYR A 69 -14.93 15.52 -11.19
C TYR A 69 -13.86 14.72 -11.95
N ARG A 70 -13.63 15.04 -13.23
CA ARG A 70 -12.84 14.18 -14.13
C ARG A 70 -11.60 14.84 -14.72
N CYS A 71 -11.67 16.14 -15.01
CA CYS A 71 -10.69 16.81 -15.84
C CYS A 71 -9.71 17.70 -15.06
N SER A 72 -8.57 18.00 -15.67
CA SER A 72 -7.63 19.05 -15.21
C SER A 72 -8.23 20.45 -15.32
N LEU A 73 -7.48 21.47 -14.86
CA LEU A 73 -7.83 22.88 -15.02
C LEU A 73 -8.22 23.25 -16.47
N MET A 74 -7.53 22.68 -17.45
CA MET A 74 -7.74 22.96 -18.87
C MET A 74 -8.85 22.10 -19.52
N GLY A 75 -9.58 21.30 -18.73
CA GLY A 75 -10.66 20.46 -19.23
C GLY A 75 -10.22 19.10 -19.82
N PHE A 76 -8.94 18.71 -19.70
CA PHE A 76 -8.45 17.44 -20.21
C PHE A 76 -8.67 16.28 -19.22
N ASP A 77 -9.14 15.14 -19.73
CA ASP A 77 -9.06 13.85 -19.02
C ASP A 77 -7.62 13.34 -19.11
N LEU A 78 -6.83 13.58 -18.05
CA LEU A 78 -5.41 13.22 -18.03
C LEU A 78 -5.18 11.72 -18.27
N ASN A 79 -6.11 10.85 -17.88
CA ASN A 79 -6.00 9.42 -18.12
C ASN A 79 -6.40 9.01 -19.56
N ARG A 80 -6.35 9.95 -20.52
CA ARG A 80 -6.41 9.71 -21.97
C ARG A 80 -5.17 10.21 -22.70
N HIS A 81 -4.20 10.82 -21.99
CA HIS A 81 -3.07 11.51 -22.58
C HIS A 81 -1.70 10.89 -22.26
N TRP A 82 -1.66 9.62 -21.82
CA TRP A 82 -0.38 8.96 -21.50
C TRP A 82 0.52 8.72 -22.72
N GLN A 83 -0.05 8.61 -23.92
CA GLN A 83 0.72 8.38 -25.14
C GLN A 83 1.66 9.57 -25.45
N GLU A 84 1.14 10.80 -25.45
CA GLU A 84 1.91 12.01 -25.75
C GLU A 84 1.49 13.16 -24.83
N PRO A 85 1.89 13.14 -23.54
CA PRO A 85 1.55 14.22 -22.62
C PRO A 85 2.37 15.47 -22.95
N SER A 86 1.69 16.58 -23.26
CA SER A 86 2.30 17.89 -23.41
C SER A 86 2.87 18.38 -22.07
N PRO A 87 4.14 18.83 -22.00
CA PRO A 87 4.71 19.40 -20.78
C PRO A 87 4.02 20.71 -20.35
N TRP A 88 3.31 21.37 -21.27
CA TRP A 88 2.56 22.59 -20.97
C TRP A 88 1.10 22.29 -20.56
N ALA A 89 0.40 21.42 -21.29
CA ALA A 89 -1.02 21.13 -21.00
C ALA A 89 -1.22 20.04 -19.93
N HIS A 90 -0.27 19.11 -19.81
CA HIS A 90 -0.33 17.94 -18.92
C HIS A 90 0.96 17.82 -18.08
N PRO A 91 1.43 18.89 -17.39
CA PRO A 91 2.75 18.93 -16.77
C PRO A 91 2.97 17.79 -15.75
N THR A 92 1.96 17.49 -14.93
CA THR A 92 2.05 16.42 -13.93
C THR A 92 2.20 15.05 -14.58
N LEU A 93 1.38 14.76 -15.59
CA LEU A 93 1.42 13.52 -16.35
C LEU A 93 2.73 13.36 -17.12
N HIS A 94 3.22 14.45 -17.72
CA HIS A 94 4.50 14.47 -18.41
C HIS A 94 5.65 14.14 -17.44
N ALA A 95 5.72 14.82 -16.30
CA ALA A 95 6.77 14.59 -15.30
C ALA A 95 6.75 13.16 -14.76
N VAL A 96 5.57 12.62 -14.43
CA VAL A 96 5.42 11.24 -13.94
C VAL A 96 5.80 10.22 -15.01
N LYS A 97 5.42 10.44 -16.27
CA LYS A 97 5.84 9.57 -17.38
C LYS A 97 7.36 9.56 -17.52
N GLN A 98 8.03 10.72 -17.50
CA GLN A 98 9.50 10.78 -17.57
C GLN A 98 10.15 10.05 -16.40
N LEU A 99 9.63 10.23 -15.18
CA LEU A 99 10.09 9.50 -14.00
C LEU A 99 9.96 7.98 -14.19
N ILE A 100 8.81 7.49 -14.67
CA ILE A 100 8.59 6.05 -14.88
C ILE A 100 9.53 5.48 -15.94
N VAL A 101 9.74 6.20 -17.05
CA VAL A 101 10.67 5.79 -18.12
C VAL A 101 12.12 5.76 -17.62
N GLN A 102 12.52 6.75 -16.82
CA GLN A 102 13.85 6.74 -16.20
C GLN A 102 14.00 5.53 -15.25
N LEU A 103 12.98 5.27 -14.44
CA LEU A 103 12.98 4.17 -13.47
C LEU A 103 12.94 2.79 -14.13
N SER A 104 12.32 2.64 -15.30
CA SER A 104 12.32 1.37 -16.04
C SER A 104 13.67 1.04 -16.66
N GLN A 105 14.56 2.02 -16.78
CA GLN A 105 15.93 1.84 -17.26
C GLN A 105 16.93 1.62 -16.10
N ASP A 106 16.47 1.76 -14.87
CA ASP A 106 17.29 1.54 -13.67
C ASP A 106 17.57 0.03 -13.48
N PRO A 107 18.80 -0.38 -13.12
CA PRO A 107 19.14 -1.78 -12.84
C PRO A 107 18.27 -2.47 -11.78
N VAL A 108 17.62 -1.71 -10.89
CA VAL A 108 16.66 -2.25 -9.89
C VAL A 108 15.44 -2.89 -10.58
N GLY A 109 15.04 -2.39 -11.75
CA GLY A 109 13.89 -2.87 -12.52
C GLY A 109 12.55 -2.44 -11.92
N LEU A 110 11.72 -1.79 -12.74
CA LEU A 110 10.33 -1.45 -12.40
C LEU A 110 9.44 -2.69 -12.53
N GLU A 111 8.84 -3.17 -11.45
CA GLU A 111 8.04 -4.40 -11.49
C GLU A 111 6.54 -4.11 -11.45
N PHE A 112 6.13 -3.06 -10.73
CA PHE A 112 4.73 -2.69 -10.63
C PHE A 112 4.50 -1.22 -10.95
N TYR A 113 3.45 -0.97 -11.72
CA TYR A 113 2.78 0.31 -11.82
C TYR A 113 1.31 0.13 -11.43
N ILE A 114 0.84 0.83 -10.39
CA ILE A 114 -0.55 0.77 -9.92
C ILE A 114 -1.13 2.18 -9.93
N ASP A 115 -2.20 2.38 -10.71
CA ASP A 115 -2.95 3.64 -10.76
C ASP A 115 -4.28 3.49 -10.00
N VAL A 116 -4.47 4.26 -8.93
CA VAL A 116 -5.62 4.15 -8.02
C VAL A 116 -6.73 5.13 -8.44
N HIS A 117 -7.93 4.58 -8.65
CA HIS A 117 -9.15 5.24 -9.13
C HIS A 117 -10.35 4.90 -8.22
N ALA A 118 -11.48 5.52 -8.49
CA ALA A 118 -12.76 5.16 -7.88
C ALA A 118 -13.86 4.94 -8.93
N HIS A 119 -14.72 3.97 -8.66
CA HIS A 119 -15.72 3.47 -9.58
C HIS A 119 -17.15 3.77 -9.07
N SER A 120 -17.96 4.40 -9.92
CA SER A 120 -19.29 4.93 -9.55
C SER A 120 -20.43 3.94 -9.70
N THR A 121 -20.20 2.70 -10.13
CA THR A 121 -21.30 1.73 -10.33
C THR A 121 -21.04 0.37 -9.72
N MET A 122 -19.78 -0.04 -9.61
CA MET A 122 -19.41 -1.35 -9.08
C MET A 122 -19.13 -1.25 -7.60
N MET A 123 -19.46 -2.31 -6.86
CA MET A 123 -19.09 -2.47 -5.46
C MET A 123 -17.67 -3.07 -5.35
N ASN A 124 -17.11 -3.00 -4.14
CA ASN A 124 -15.78 -3.54 -3.78
C ASN A 124 -14.60 -2.78 -4.42
N GLY A 125 -13.39 -3.10 -3.96
CA GLY A 125 -12.16 -2.85 -4.68
C GLY A 125 -11.89 -3.95 -5.72
N PHE A 126 -11.33 -3.62 -6.87
CA PHE A 126 -10.96 -4.59 -7.90
C PHE A 126 -9.90 -4.02 -8.83
N MET A 127 -9.26 -4.86 -9.65
CA MET A 127 -8.21 -4.39 -10.56
C MET A 127 -8.57 -4.60 -12.03
N TYR A 128 -8.12 -3.67 -12.86
CA TYR A 128 -7.98 -3.88 -14.28
C TYR A 128 -6.50 -4.11 -14.62
N GLY A 129 -6.21 -5.17 -15.39
CA GLY A 129 -4.87 -5.46 -15.91
C GLY A 129 -4.87 -5.62 -17.43
N ASN A 130 -3.72 -5.95 -18.03
CA ASN A 130 -3.59 -6.09 -19.48
C ASN A 130 -3.78 -7.55 -19.93
N VAL A 131 -4.21 -7.74 -21.18
CA VAL A 131 -4.13 -9.07 -21.82
C VAL A 131 -2.73 -9.23 -22.38
N PHE A 132 -2.10 -10.37 -22.07
CA PHE A 132 -0.83 -10.81 -22.62
C PHE A 132 -1.03 -12.12 -23.39
N GLU A 133 -0.19 -12.36 -24.39
CA GLU A 133 -0.24 -13.59 -25.19
C GLU A 133 0.52 -14.75 -24.52
N GLU A 134 1.58 -14.42 -23.77
CA GLU A 134 2.38 -15.39 -23.03
C GLU A 134 1.64 -15.90 -21.79
N GLU A 135 1.33 -17.19 -21.77
CA GLU A 135 0.59 -17.83 -20.67
C GLU A 135 1.28 -17.64 -19.32
N GLU A 136 2.62 -17.75 -19.28
CA GLU A 136 3.38 -17.56 -18.06
C GLU A 136 3.21 -16.13 -17.50
N ARG A 137 3.25 -15.11 -18.37
CA ARG A 137 3.03 -13.71 -17.96
C ARG A 137 1.59 -13.48 -17.48
N VAL A 138 0.60 -14.12 -18.12
CA VAL A 138 -0.80 -14.09 -17.68
C VAL A 138 -0.94 -14.69 -16.28
N GLN A 139 -0.30 -15.83 -16.01
CA GLN A 139 -0.32 -16.46 -14.69
C GLN A 139 0.35 -15.57 -13.63
N ARG A 140 1.55 -15.02 -13.93
CA ARG A 140 2.28 -14.14 -13.01
C ARG A 140 1.49 -12.86 -12.67
N GLN A 141 0.81 -12.24 -13.64
CA GLN A 141 0.01 -11.05 -13.35
C GLN A 141 -1.19 -11.36 -12.44
N ALA A 142 -1.76 -12.56 -12.51
CA ALA A 142 -2.93 -12.92 -11.70
C ALA A 142 -2.58 -13.12 -10.21
N VAL A 143 -1.30 -13.33 -9.87
CA VAL A 143 -0.85 -13.62 -8.50
C VAL A 143 -1.16 -12.46 -7.55
N PHE A 144 -0.79 -11.22 -7.90
CA PHE A 144 -0.96 -10.09 -6.97
C PHE A 144 -2.43 -9.82 -6.64
N PRO A 145 -3.37 -9.70 -7.63
CA PRO A 145 -4.79 -9.53 -7.31
C PRO A 145 -5.38 -10.71 -6.54
N ARG A 146 -4.88 -11.94 -6.75
CA ARG A 146 -5.32 -13.12 -6.02
C ARG A 146 -4.92 -13.07 -4.55
N LEU A 147 -3.68 -12.69 -4.26
CA LEU A 147 -3.19 -12.48 -2.89
C LEU A 147 -3.92 -11.31 -2.22
N LEU A 148 -4.17 -10.21 -2.95
CA LEU A 148 -4.91 -9.07 -2.41
C LEU A 148 -6.33 -9.47 -2.00
N CYS A 149 -7.01 -10.31 -2.79
CA CYS A 149 -8.32 -10.86 -2.45
C CYS A 149 -8.31 -11.69 -1.14
N GLN A 150 -7.19 -12.34 -0.81
CA GLN A 150 -7.05 -13.08 0.44
C GLN A 150 -6.80 -12.14 1.63
N ASN A 151 -6.10 -11.02 1.39
CA ASN A 151 -5.71 -10.05 2.40
C ASN A 151 -6.77 -8.96 2.66
N ALA A 152 -7.66 -8.71 1.71
CA ALA A 152 -8.66 -7.64 1.75
C ALA A 152 -10.06 -8.21 1.51
N PRO A 153 -10.94 -8.29 2.54
CA PRO A 153 -12.29 -8.82 2.39
C PRO A 153 -13.21 -7.92 1.54
N ASP A 154 -12.82 -6.67 1.33
CA ASP A 154 -13.49 -5.70 0.49
C ASP A 154 -12.95 -5.67 -0.95
N PHE A 155 -11.94 -6.50 -1.28
CA PHE A 155 -11.43 -6.66 -2.63
C PHE A 155 -12.08 -7.86 -3.34
N SER A 156 -12.44 -7.70 -4.61
CA SER A 156 -13.11 -8.69 -5.44
C SER A 156 -12.21 -9.15 -6.59
N PHE A 157 -11.70 -10.38 -6.47
CA PHE A 157 -11.02 -11.03 -7.59
C PHE A 157 -11.97 -11.36 -8.75
N SER A 158 -13.26 -11.62 -8.48
CA SER A 158 -14.23 -11.91 -9.54
C SER A 158 -14.53 -10.68 -10.40
N ASN A 159 -14.46 -9.47 -9.83
CA ASN A 159 -14.59 -8.22 -10.57
C ASN A 159 -13.27 -7.78 -11.22
N THR A 160 -12.14 -8.42 -10.88
CA THR A 160 -10.85 -8.12 -11.49
C THR A 160 -10.83 -8.67 -12.92
N SER A 161 -10.44 -7.82 -13.87
CA SER A 161 -10.53 -8.13 -15.30
C SER A 161 -9.28 -7.72 -16.06
N PHE A 162 -8.93 -8.52 -17.05
CA PHE A 162 -7.81 -8.29 -17.95
C PHE A 162 -8.37 -8.05 -19.36
N ASN A 163 -8.09 -6.87 -19.94
CA ASN A 163 -8.69 -6.48 -21.22
C ASN A 163 -7.70 -5.76 -22.15
N ARG A 164 -8.10 -5.65 -23.43
CA ARG A 164 -7.35 -4.97 -24.50
C ARG A 164 -8.17 -3.87 -25.17
N ASP A 165 -9.03 -3.20 -24.41
CA ASP A 165 -9.97 -2.20 -24.94
C ASP A 165 -9.25 -1.05 -25.64
N VAL A 166 -9.57 -0.84 -26.91
CA VAL A 166 -8.94 0.19 -27.76
C VAL A 166 -9.19 1.60 -27.23
N VAL A 167 -10.37 1.87 -26.68
CA VAL A 167 -10.75 3.16 -26.09
C VAL A 167 -9.96 3.49 -24.82
N LYS A 168 -9.29 2.49 -24.23
CA LYS A 168 -8.45 2.65 -23.05
C LYS A 168 -6.97 2.76 -23.42
N ALA A 169 -6.57 2.70 -24.69
CA ALA A 169 -5.16 2.72 -25.09
C ALA A 169 -4.37 3.92 -24.52
N GLY A 170 -5.02 5.08 -24.37
CA GLY A 170 -4.42 6.29 -23.80
C GLY A 170 -4.38 6.35 -22.26
N THR A 171 -4.81 5.31 -21.54
CA THR A 171 -4.72 5.26 -20.07
C THR A 171 -3.34 4.80 -19.60
N GLY A 172 -2.99 5.12 -18.35
CA GLY A 172 -1.67 4.79 -17.80
C GLY A 172 -1.37 3.31 -17.83
N ARG A 173 -2.30 2.49 -17.32
CA ARG A 173 -2.22 1.02 -17.36
C ARG A 173 -1.94 0.47 -18.76
N ARG A 174 -2.68 0.95 -19.77
CA ARG A 174 -2.62 0.42 -21.13
C ARG A 174 -1.36 0.87 -21.85
N PHE A 175 -1.04 2.16 -21.76
CA PHE A 175 0.13 2.73 -22.42
C PHE A 175 1.43 2.19 -21.81
N LEU A 176 1.56 2.23 -20.48
CA LEU A 176 2.77 1.75 -19.80
C LEU A 176 2.93 0.24 -19.94
N GLY A 177 1.84 -0.53 -19.94
CA GLY A 177 1.92 -1.98 -20.14
C GLY A 177 2.40 -2.42 -21.52
N GLY A 178 2.39 -1.53 -22.52
CA GLY A 178 3.02 -1.77 -23.82
C GLY A 178 4.39 -1.11 -23.97
N LEU A 179 4.78 -0.22 -23.05
CA LEU A 179 6.06 0.49 -23.07
C LEU A 179 7.11 -0.21 -22.20
N LEU A 180 6.68 -0.74 -21.05
CA LEU A 180 7.54 -1.38 -20.07
C LEU A 180 7.84 -2.83 -20.45
N ASP A 181 8.90 -3.38 -19.85
CA ASP A 181 9.34 -4.75 -20.12
C ASP A 181 8.32 -5.82 -19.68
N ASP A 182 8.59 -7.07 -20.07
CA ASP A 182 7.70 -8.20 -19.80
C ASP A 182 7.69 -8.65 -18.32
N THR A 183 8.56 -8.05 -17.50
CA THR A 183 8.59 -8.25 -16.05
C THR A 183 7.77 -7.19 -15.29
N SER A 184 7.32 -6.15 -16.00
CA SER A 184 6.50 -5.07 -15.45
C SER A 184 5.00 -5.40 -15.56
N TYR A 185 4.28 -5.23 -14.45
CA TYR A 185 2.82 -5.37 -14.39
C TYR A 185 2.16 -4.02 -14.10
N CYS A 186 1.22 -3.65 -14.98
CA CYS A 186 0.46 -2.41 -14.86
C CYS A 186 -1.00 -2.70 -14.47
N TYR A 187 -1.47 -2.09 -13.39
CA TYR A 187 -2.85 -2.22 -12.92
C TYR A 187 -3.52 -0.85 -12.77
N THR A 188 -4.82 -0.83 -13.00
CA THR A 188 -5.71 0.19 -12.42
C THR A 188 -6.42 -0.45 -11.24
N LEU A 189 -6.21 0.09 -10.04
CA LEU A 189 -6.97 -0.30 -8.85
C LEU A 189 -8.20 0.60 -8.74
N GLU A 190 -9.38 0.02 -8.89
CA GLU A 190 -10.66 0.70 -8.73
C GLU A 190 -11.23 0.39 -7.34
N VAL A 191 -11.95 1.34 -6.75
CA VAL A 191 -12.75 1.11 -5.55
C VAL A 191 -14.11 1.76 -5.68
N SER A 192 -15.16 1.10 -5.20
CA SER A 192 -16.50 1.69 -5.17
C SER A 192 -16.53 3.03 -4.44
N PHE A 193 -17.28 4.01 -4.94
CA PHE A 193 -17.63 5.21 -4.16
C PHE A 193 -18.59 4.92 -3.00
N TYR A 194 -19.29 3.78 -3.04
CA TYR A 194 -20.43 3.53 -2.15
C TYR A 194 -20.12 2.47 -1.11
N SER A 195 -19.94 1.22 -1.54
CA SER A 195 -19.94 0.08 -0.64
C SER A 195 -19.18 -1.12 -1.20
N TYR A 196 -18.89 -2.05 -0.31
CA TYR A 196 -18.36 -3.37 -0.66
C TYR A 196 -19.24 -4.48 -0.10
N MET A 197 -19.20 -5.62 -0.78
CA MET A 197 -19.78 -6.87 -0.31
C MET A 197 -18.66 -7.69 0.33
N ALA A 198 -18.72 -7.91 1.64
CA ALA A 198 -17.83 -8.85 2.31
C ALA A 198 -18.15 -10.30 1.86
N ALA A 199 -17.14 -11.16 1.79
CA ALA A 199 -17.33 -12.57 1.43
C ALA A 199 -18.38 -13.24 2.34
N GLY A 200 -19.41 -13.81 1.74
CA GLY A 200 -20.53 -14.46 2.45
C GLY A 200 -21.55 -13.51 3.08
N SER A 201 -21.37 -12.17 2.96
CA SER A 201 -22.37 -11.20 3.37
C SER A 201 -23.46 -11.04 2.30
N THR A 202 -24.69 -10.85 2.74
CA THR A 202 -25.82 -10.48 1.88
C THR A 202 -26.11 -8.99 1.88
N SER A 203 -25.47 -8.23 2.77
CA SER A 203 -25.67 -6.78 2.91
C SER A 203 -24.41 -5.99 2.55
N PRO A 204 -24.55 -4.90 1.78
CA PRO A 204 -23.44 -4.03 1.45
C PRO A 204 -22.99 -3.23 2.69
N VAL A 205 -21.68 -3.09 2.85
CA VAL A 205 -21.07 -2.25 3.89
C VAL A 205 -20.59 -0.96 3.24
N PRO A 206 -21.09 0.22 3.66
CA PRO A 206 -20.62 1.49 3.13
C PRO A 206 -19.12 1.69 3.38
N TYR A 207 -18.43 2.24 2.40
CA TYR A 207 -17.07 2.68 2.60
C TYR A 207 -17.02 3.94 3.48
N THR A 208 -16.02 3.99 4.34
CA THR A 208 -15.61 5.15 5.12
C THR A 208 -14.16 5.47 4.74
N GLU A 209 -13.67 6.63 5.14
CA GLU A 209 -12.25 6.98 4.97
C GLU A 209 -11.33 5.91 5.58
N ASP A 210 -11.69 5.39 6.77
CA ASP A 210 -10.95 4.33 7.45
C ASP A 210 -10.92 3.01 6.67
N THR A 211 -12.03 2.64 6.02
CA THR A 211 -12.06 1.39 5.24
C THR A 211 -11.31 1.54 3.92
N TYR A 212 -11.34 2.71 3.27
CA TYR A 212 -10.43 3.00 2.14
C TYR A 212 -8.96 2.96 2.56
N MET A 213 -8.60 3.59 3.67
CA MET A 213 -7.24 3.51 4.21
C MET A 213 -6.86 2.07 4.55
N LYS A 214 -7.79 1.26 5.08
CA LYS A 214 -7.57 -0.17 5.34
C LYS A 214 -7.26 -0.94 4.07
N LEU A 215 -7.98 -0.70 2.97
CA LEU A 215 -7.67 -1.30 1.67
C LEU A 215 -6.26 -0.90 1.22
N GLY A 216 -5.88 0.37 1.35
CA GLY A 216 -4.51 0.83 1.10
C GLY A 216 -3.44 0.09 1.91
N ARG A 217 -3.67 -0.10 3.22
CA ARG A 217 -2.77 -0.90 4.07
C ARG A 217 -2.67 -2.34 3.59
N ASN A 218 -3.79 -2.95 3.17
CA ASN A 218 -3.81 -4.31 2.65
C ASN A 218 -3.07 -4.45 1.32
N VAL A 219 -3.19 -3.46 0.42
CA VAL A 219 -2.39 -3.39 -0.82
C VAL A 219 -0.90 -3.41 -0.48
N ALA A 220 -0.46 -2.53 0.42
CA ALA A 220 0.95 -2.46 0.80
C ALA A 220 1.46 -3.75 1.45
N ARG A 221 0.67 -4.36 2.34
CA ARG A 221 0.99 -5.66 2.98
C ARG A 221 1.11 -6.79 1.98
N THR A 222 0.27 -6.81 0.95
CA THR A 222 0.21 -7.89 -0.05
C THR A 222 1.53 -8.03 -0.82
N PHE A 223 2.31 -6.96 -0.95
CA PHE A 223 3.64 -7.05 -1.55
C PHE A 223 4.58 -8.01 -0.80
N LEU A 224 4.48 -8.11 0.53
CA LEU A 224 5.32 -9.06 1.27
C LEU A 224 4.98 -10.50 0.87
N ASP A 225 3.69 -10.82 0.78
CA ASP A 225 3.24 -12.16 0.38
C ASP A 225 3.60 -12.45 -1.09
N TYR A 226 3.49 -11.45 -1.96
CA TYR A 226 3.92 -11.55 -3.36
C TYR A 226 5.42 -11.85 -3.48
N TYR A 227 6.27 -11.10 -2.77
CA TYR A 227 7.71 -11.30 -2.86
C TYR A 227 8.20 -12.57 -2.16
N ARG A 228 7.48 -13.05 -1.14
CA ARG A 228 7.71 -14.38 -0.56
C ARG A 228 7.33 -15.48 -1.52
N HIS A 229 6.15 -15.37 -2.15
CA HIS A 229 5.69 -16.35 -3.13
C HIS A 229 6.67 -16.52 -4.30
N ASN A 230 7.33 -15.43 -4.71
CA ASN A 230 8.36 -15.43 -5.74
C ASN A 230 9.79 -15.67 -5.22
N ASN A 231 9.96 -16.13 -3.96
CA ASN A 231 11.26 -16.40 -3.32
C ASN A 231 12.24 -15.21 -3.31
N PHE A 232 11.75 -13.98 -3.40
CA PHE A 232 12.55 -12.76 -3.38
C PHE A 232 12.83 -12.28 -1.94
N ILE A 233 11.87 -12.48 -1.03
CA ILE A 233 12.04 -12.22 0.41
C ILE A 233 11.99 -13.56 1.14
N ASP A 234 13.07 -13.89 1.84
CA ASP A 234 13.24 -15.17 2.54
C ASP A 234 12.74 -15.09 4.00
N ASP A 235 11.99 -16.10 4.42
CA ASP A 235 11.33 -16.14 5.73
C ASP A 235 12.32 -16.30 6.91
N ASN A 236 13.50 -16.86 6.64
CA ASN A 236 14.48 -17.18 7.67
C ASN A 236 15.06 -15.95 8.39
N LYS A 237 15.05 -14.77 7.76
CA LYS A 237 15.56 -13.53 8.40
C LYS A 237 14.59 -12.91 9.41
N LEU A 238 13.28 -13.16 9.27
CA LEU A 238 12.25 -12.64 10.17
C LEU A 238 12.20 -13.38 11.52
N GLN A 239 12.52 -14.67 11.52
CA GLN A 239 12.63 -15.49 12.74
C GLN A 239 13.87 -15.09 13.56
N ILE A 240 15.00 -14.82 12.90
CA ILE A 240 16.27 -14.49 13.55
C ILE A 240 16.20 -13.12 14.24
N SER A 241 15.57 -12.10 13.64
CA SER A 241 15.40 -10.78 14.28
C SER A 241 14.52 -10.85 15.54
N ASN A 242 13.51 -11.71 15.54
CA ASN A 242 12.65 -11.93 16.72
C ASN A 242 13.36 -12.76 17.80
N HIS A 243 14.23 -13.70 17.42
CA HIS A 243 15.04 -14.49 18.35
C HIS A 243 16.19 -13.70 18.99
N ILE A 244 16.84 -12.81 18.24
CA ILE A 244 17.91 -11.95 18.78
C ILE A 244 17.33 -10.94 19.78
N ASN A 245 16.20 -10.30 19.46
CA ASN A 245 15.52 -9.38 20.40
C ASN A 245 15.04 -10.08 21.67
N SER A 246 14.63 -11.36 21.61
CA SER A 246 14.23 -12.12 22.80
C SER A 246 15.42 -12.64 23.61
N MET A 247 16.57 -12.92 22.98
CA MET A 247 17.81 -13.29 23.69
C MET A 247 18.50 -12.08 24.35
N GLU A 248 18.47 -10.89 23.74
CA GLU A 248 19.05 -9.69 24.35
C GLU A 248 18.28 -9.26 25.61
N VAL A 249 16.94 -9.37 25.60
CA VAL A 249 16.08 -9.10 26.78
C VAL A 249 16.31 -10.11 27.90
N LEU A 250 16.61 -11.37 27.59
CA LEU A 250 16.95 -12.39 28.60
C LEU A 250 18.37 -12.22 29.17
N SER A 251 19.28 -11.61 28.40
CA SER A 251 20.67 -11.38 28.85
C SER A 251 20.80 -10.18 29.80
N GLN A 252 19.92 -9.18 29.69
CA GLN A 252 19.91 -8.00 30.59
C GLN A 252 19.22 -8.24 31.94
N GLY A 253 18.55 -9.38 32.15
CA GLY A 253 17.89 -9.73 33.42
C GLY A 253 18.75 -10.45 34.46
N ARG A 254 20.04 -10.68 34.18
CA ARG A 254 20.94 -11.43 35.08
C ARG A 254 22.22 -10.64 35.42
N GLN A 255 22.08 -9.46 36.03
CA GLN A 255 23.19 -8.87 36.79
C GLN A 255 22.65 -8.02 37.95
N GLY A 256 22.95 -8.46 39.18
CA GLY A 256 22.84 -7.67 40.42
C GLY A 256 21.60 -7.94 41.27
N ASN A 257 21.70 -8.74 42.33
CA ASN A 257 22.21 -8.27 43.62
C ASN A 257 22.25 -9.41 44.65
N GLY A 258 23.43 -9.67 45.22
CA GLY A 258 23.61 -10.59 46.33
C GLY A 258 23.92 -9.84 47.62
N ASN A 259 23.37 -10.37 48.72
CA ASN A 259 23.67 -10.14 50.15
C ASN A 259 23.19 -8.87 50.87
N GLY A 260 22.56 -9.10 52.03
CA GLY A 260 22.49 -8.14 53.14
C GLY A 260 21.34 -8.36 54.13
N ASN A 261 21.55 -9.22 55.13
CA ASN A 261 20.66 -9.45 56.28
C ASN A 261 20.58 -8.21 57.21
N GLY A 262 19.43 -7.96 57.84
CA GLY A 262 19.31 -6.99 58.94
C GLY A 262 17.90 -6.88 59.54
N ARG A 263 17.66 -7.55 60.67
CA ARG A 263 16.47 -7.41 61.53
C ARG A 263 16.45 -6.04 62.21
N THR A 264 15.27 -5.44 62.38
CA THR A 264 14.82 -4.84 63.66
C THR A 264 13.31 -4.60 63.69
N SER A 265 12.75 -4.86 64.86
CA SER A 265 11.37 -4.67 65.33
C SER A 265 10.91 -3.21 65.40
N GLY A 266 9.61 -2.98 65.26
CA GLY A 266 8.99 -1.69 65.60
C GLY A 266 7.47 -1.73 65.53
N SER A 267 6.85 -1.51 66.68
CA SER A 267 5.43 -1.60 67.02
C SER A 267 4.52 -0.54 66.38
N GLU A 268 3.23 -0.89 66.37
CA GLU A 268 2.07 -0.07 66.74
C GLU A 268 1.28 0.75 65.68
N ARG A 269 -0.05 0.51 65.75
CA ARG A 269 -1.21 1.41 65.59
C ARG A 269 -2.04 1.36 64.29
N ARG A 270 -3.15 0.65 64.49
CA ARG A 270 -4.50 0.80 63.94
C ARG A 270 -4.98 2.26 63.87
N ALA A 271 -5.53 2.65 62.73
CA ALA A 271 -6.61 3.63 62.64
C ALA A 271 -7.46 3.36 61.38
N GLU A 272 -8.70 2.94 61.62
CA GLU A 272 -9.80 2.97 60.66
C GLU A 272 -10.15 4.43 60.30
N ARG A 273 -10.54 4.69 59.04
CA ARG A 273 -11.68 5.56 58.74
C ARG A 273 -12.19 5.35 57.31
N LYS A 274 -13.53 5.30 57.24
CA LYS A 274 -14.46 5.08 56.13
C LYS A 274 -14.63 6.30 55.23
N ASN A 275 -15.28 6.03 54.09
CA ASN A 275 -16.14 6.91 53.25
C ASN A 275 -15.39 7.93 52.36
N GLN A 276 -15.81 8.27 51.15
CA GLN A 276 -17.06 8.01 50.40
C GLN A 276 -16.82 8.32 48.91
N SER A 277 -17.63 7.67 48.08
CA SER A 277 -17.97 7.99 46.68
C SER A 277 -18.28 9.47 46.41
N ILE A 278 -17.82 10.00 45.27
CA ILE A 278 -18.55 11.03 44.50
C ILE A 278 -18.37 10.77 42.99
N THR A 279 -19.51 10.62 42.34
CA THR A 279 -19.83 10.65 40.91
C THR A 279 -19.66 12.05 40.30
N GLY A 280 -19.35 12.16 39.01
CA GLY A 280 -19.48 13.44 38.30
C GLY A 280 -19.05 13.36 36.84
N GLU A 281 -20.03 13.15 35.96
CA GLU A 281 -19.98 13.43 34.53
C GLU A 281 -19.61 14.90 34.25
N TYR A 282 -18.87 15.13 33.16
CA TYR A 282 -19.20 16.06 32.06
C TYR A 282 -18.54 15.56 30.78
#